data_AF-A0AA90U3Y0-F1
#
_entry.id   AF-A0AA90U3Y0-F1
#
_cell.length_a   1.000
_cell.length_b   1.000
_cell.length_c   1.000
_cell.angle_alpha   90.00
_cell.angle_beta   90.00
_cell.angle_gamma   90.00
#
_symmetry.space_group_name_H-M   'P 1'
#
loop_
_entity.id
_entity.type
_entity.pdbx_description
1 polymer ?
#
loop_
_entity_poly.entity_id
_entity_poly.type
_entity_poly.pdbx_seq_one_letter_code
_entity_poly.pdbx_strand_id
1 'polypeptide(L)' 'MAFDASGNLILPQGTILEFEREKERIAGNRPTGVHVTCPRCGYTWERWTRRSSRSYCRRCGMAIRLEALP' A
#
# COMPACT_ATOMS: atom_id res chain seq x y z
N MET A 1 17.40 -3.41 -25.42
CA MET A 1 16.36 -4.20 -24.71
C MET A 1 16.25 -5.54 -25.42
N ALA A 2 16.31 -6.64 -24.67
CA ALA A 2 16.26 -7.99 -25.22
C ALA A 2 14.90 -8.63 -24.90
N PHE A 3 14.37 -9.43 -25.81
CA PHE A 3 13.11 -10.15 -25.63
C PHE A 3 13.32 -11.64 -25.89
N ASP A 4 12.58 -12.50 -25.22
CA ASP A 4 12.59 -13.94 -25.48
C ASP A 4 11.74 -14.29 -26.73
N ALA A 5 11.76 -15.56 -27.13
CA ALA A 5 10.99 -16.04 -28.28
C ALA A 5 9.46 -15.89 -28.13
N SER A 6 8.98 -15.64 -26.92
CA SER A 6 7.57 -15.41 -26.59
C SER A 6 7.22 -13.91 -26.54
N GLY A 7 8.18 -13.03 -26.78
CA GLY A 7 7.99 -11.57 -26.71
C GLY A 7 8.07 -10.99 -25.30
N ASN A 8 8.53 -11.74 -24.31
CA ASN A 8 8.73 -11.22 -22.95
C ASN A 8 10.01 -10.42 -22.87
N LEU A 9 9.98 -9.29 -22.16
CA LEU A 9 11.18 -8.49 -21.91
C LEU A 9 12.13 -9.24 -20.98
N ILE A 10 13.34 -9.52 -21.45
CA ILE A 10 14.41 -10.13 -20.66
C ILE A 10 15.08 -9.02 -19.85
N LEU A 11 14.89 -9.07 -18.54
CA LEU A 11 15.53 -8.16 -17.59
C LEU A 11 16.86 -8.76 -17.10
N PRO A 12 17.97 -7.98 -17.12
CA PRO A 12 19.21 -8.38 -16.45
C PRO A 12 18.97 -8.65 -14.96
N GLN A 13 19.69 -9.59 -14.36
CA GLN A 13 19.52 -9.93 -12.94
C GLN A 13 19.60 -8.72 -12.00
N GLY A 14 20.51 -7.77 -12.27
CA GLY A 14 20.60 -6.51 -11.52
C GLY A 14 19.30 -5.70 -11.55
N THR A 15 18.65 -5.61 -12.71
CA THR A 15 17.38 -4.89 -12.88
C THR A 15 16.21 -5.60 -12.19
N ILE A 16 16.21 -6.94 -12.16
CA ILE A 16 15.23 -7.72 -11.41
C ILE A 16 15.36 -7.44 -9.91
N LEU A 17 16.58 -7.45 -9.37
CA LEU A 17 16.84 -7.17 -7.96
C LEU A 17 16.45 -5.74 -7.56
N GLU A 18 16.72 -4.75 -8.42
CA GLU A 18 16.26 -3.37 -8.20
C GLU A 18 14.74 -3.27 -8.21
N PHE A 19 14.08 -3.94 -9.16
CA PHE A 19 12.62 -3.99 -9.22
C PHE A 19 11.99 -4.66 -7.99
N GLU A 20 12.56 -5.77 -7.51
CA GLU A 20 12.09 -6.45 -6.30
C GLU A 20 12.28 -5.57 -5.06
N ARG A 21 13.45 -4.93 -4.91
CA ARG A 21 13.73 -4.01 -3.81
C ARG A 21 12.77 -2.82 -3.81
N GLU A 22 12.49 -2.25 -4.98
CA GLU A 22 11.52 -1.16 -5.13
C GLU A 22 10.09 -1.63 -4.86
N LYS A 23 9.73 -2.82 -5.33
CA LYS A 23 8.44 -3.45 -5.05
C LYS A 23 8.26 -3.70 -3.55
N GLU A 24 9.29 -4.15 -2.83
CA GLU A 24 9.26 -4.25 -1.36
C GLU A 24 9.18 -2.89 -0.69
N ARG A 25 9.85 -1.87 -1.23
CA ARG A 25 9.78 -0.47 -0.76
C ARG A 25 8.35 0.07 -0.84
N ILE A 26 7.65 -0.22 -1.93
CA ILE A 26 6.27 0.22 -2.21
C ILE A 26 5.24 -0.68 -1.50
N ALA A 27 5.48 -1.99 -1.44
CA ALA A 27 4.63 -2.96 -0.77
C ALA A 27 4.76 -2.91 0.76
N GLY A 28 5.84 -2.29 1.25
CA GLY A 28 6.09 -2.07 2.67
C GLY A 28 4.92 -1.33 3.32
N ASN A 29 4.36 -1.97 4.35
CA ASN A 29 3.40 -1.37 5.26
C ASN A 29 4.10 -0.18 5.94
N ARG A 30 3.89 1.03 5.41
CA ARG A 30 4.52 2.25 5.91
C ARG A 30 3.45 3.17 6.51
N PRO A 31 3.81 3.94 7.56
CA PRO A 31 2.99 5.06 7.97
C PRO A 31 2.78 6.03 6.80
N THR A 32 1.53 6.42 6.55
CA THR A 32 1.20 7.38 5.48
C THR A 32 1.25 8.84 5.95
N GLY A 33 1.42 9.10 7.25
CA GLY A 33 1.19 10.41 7.86
C GLY A 33 -0.30 10.79 7.97
N VAL A 34 -1.20 10.03 7.35
CA VAL A 34 -2.65 10.30 7.39
C VAL A 34 -3.24 9.71 8.66
N HIS A 35 -3.81 10.57 9.49
CA HIS A 35 -4.50 10.17 10.71
C HIS A 35 -5.99 9.98 10.45
N VAL A 36 -6.55 8.89 10.97
CA VAL A 36 -7.97 8.57 10.87
C VAL A 36 -8.55 8.54 12.27
N THR A 37 -9.63 9.30 12.49
CA THR A 37 -10.36 9.33 13.75
C THR A 37 -11.66 8.55 13.61
N CYS A 38 -11.94 7.64 14.54
CA CYS A 38 -13.21 6.92 14.56
C CYS A 38 -14.37 7.85 14.97
N PRO A 39 -15.41 8.00 14.14
CA PRO A 39 -16.55 8.87 14.46
C PRO A 39 -17.40 8.32 15.62
N ARG A 40 -17.31 7.02 15.94
CA ARG A 40 -18.10 6.38 17.00
C ARG A 40 -17.46 6.47 18.38
N CYS A 41 -16.13 6.36 18.48
CA CYS A 41 -15.44 6.26 19.77
C CYS A 41 -14.29 7.26 19.94
N GLY A 42 -14.03 8.12 18.96
CA GLY A 42 -12.99 9.15 19.01
C GLY A 42 -11.55 8.62 18.97
N TYR A 43 -11.33 7.32 18.81
CA TYR A 43 -9.98 6.77 18.72
C TYR A 43 -9.31 7.19 17.41
N THR A 44 -8.10 7.73 17.49
CA THR A 44 -7.30 8.16 16.33
C THR A 44 -6.12 7.22 16.13
N TRP A 45 -5.86 6.86 14.87
CA TRP A 45 -4.67 6.07 14.51
C TRP A 45 -4.10 6.54 13.19
N GLU A 46 -2.80 6.28 13.01
CA GLU A 46 -2.14 6.49 11.74
C GLU A 46 -2.48 5.37 10.75
N ARG A 47 -2.84 5.77 9.52
CA ARG A 47 -3.10 4.85 8.43
C ARG A 47 -1.78 4.34 7.86
N TRP A 48 -1.76 3.05 7.56
CA TRP A 48 -0.66 2.40 6.88
C TRP A 48 -0.97 2.26 5.38
N THR A 49 0.06 2.29 4.52
CA THR A 49 0.01 2.37 3.04
C THR A 49 -0.79 1.28 2.32
N ARG A 50 -1.45 0.35 3.03
CA ARG A 50 -2.36 -0.60 2.40
C ARG A 50 -3.40 0.14 1.57
N ARG A 51 -3.43 -0.16 0.27
CA ARG A 51 -4.42 0.30 -0.74
C ARG A 51 -5.86 -0.11 -0.43
N SER A 52 -6.18 -0.51 0.79
CA SER A 52 -7.54 -0.78 1.20
C SER A 52 -8.26 0.56 1.38
N SER A 53 -9.36 0.72 0.65
CA SER A 53 -10.36 1.79 0.85
C SER A 53 -11.17 1.59 2.13
N ARG A 54 -10.95 0.50 2.86
CA ARG A 54 -11.63 0.17 4.11
C ARG A 54 -10.62 0.08 5.25
N SER A 55 -10.89 0.83 6.31
CA SER A 55 -10.20 0.75 7.60
C SER A 55 -11.16 0.28 8.68
N TYR A 56 -10.63 -0.34 9.73
CA TYR A 56 -11.41 -0.75 10.89
C TYR A 56 -10.88 -0.07 12.13
N CYS A 57 -11.78 0.48 12.94
CA CYS A 57 -11.41 1.00 14.25
C CYS A 57 -10.99 -0.15 15.16
N ARG A 58 -9.73 -0.12 15.64
CA ARG A 58 -9.19 -1.15 16.55
C ARG A 58 -9.88 -1.20 17.91
N ARG A 59 -10.65 -0.16 18.27
CA ARG A 59 -11.30 -0.04 19.58
C ARG A 59 -12.76 -0.52 19.59
N CYS A 60 -13.53 -0.19 18.55
CA CYS A 60 -14.97 -0.50 18.51
C CYS A 60 -15.40 -1.34 17.30
N GLY A 61 -14.45 -1.78 16.47
CA GLY A 61 -14.71 -2.63 15.30
C GLY A 61 -15.45 -1.95 14.14
N MET A 62 -15.74 -0.65 14.25
CA MET A 62 -16.46 0.08 13.20
C MET A 62 -15.65 0.11 11.91
N ALA A 63 -16.28 -0.28 10.81
CA ALA A 63 -15.72 -0.13 9.47
C ALA A 63 -15.84 1.34 9.03
N ILE A 64 -14.74 1.90 8.57
CA ILE A 64 -14.63 3.25 8.03
C ILE A 64 -14.21 3.14 6.57
N ARG A 65 -15.03 3.70 5.68
CA ARG A 65 -14.70 3.83 4.27
C ARG A 65 -13.86 5.10 4.10
N LEU A 66 -12.70 4.96 3.51
CA LEU A 66 -11.79 6.06 3.19
C LEU A 66 -11.98 6.39 1.72
N GLU A 67 -12.59 7.54 1.45
CA GLU A 67 -12.73 8.08 0.11
C GLU A 67 -11.66 9.15 -0.08
N ALA A 68 -10.89 9.06 -1.17
CA ALA A 68 -10.02 10.15 -1.56
C ALA A 68 -10.94 11.27 -2.09
N LEU A 69 -10.88 12.45 -1.47
CA LEU A 69 -11.48 13.63 -2.06
C LEU A 69 -10.72 13.97 -3.37
N PRO A 70 -11.43 14.30 -4.46
CA PRO A 70 -10.84 14.58 -5.77
C PRO A 70 -9.95 15.83 -5.78
#